data_AF-A0A420HLF9-F1
#
_entry.id   AF-A0A420HLF9-F1
#
_cell.length_a   1.000
_cell.length_b   1.000
_cell.length_c   1.000
_cell.angle_alpha   90.00
_cell.angle_beta   90.00
_cell.angle_gamma   90.00
#
_symmetry.space_group_name_H-M   'P 1'
#
loop_
_entity.id
_entity.type
_entity.pdbx_description
1 polymer ?
#
loop_
_entity_poly.entity_id
_entity_poly.type
_entity_poly.pdbx_seq_one_letter_code
_entity_poly.pdbx_strand_id
1 'polypeptide(L)'
;MSAEHPLNAPAIDNSVSATSSGSSDCTDLNDIRGDDGWEDAESDREDLKFISLLDNEIFSDIHGMLNHCKEKYGFDFMEIQKRLGLDFYSSIKLVNFIRAQVQDGNNISPNLSKTDFDHEKYLKPFLDDDAVLYNLDEILEVRHDPQTSSLPVNGEFDSNNSNLVTRVSELEEELRRTQIQLKNYQEAVSQVLDDRWQERPSKNEASGNNSTHEEKKDDDSHYFSSYSYNDIHETMLKDTIRTDAYRDFIYSNKDLFADKVVLDVGCGTGILSMFCAKAGAKRVIAVDNSSIIEKAMGNIFDNGLGDQITCLRGKIEEVTLPVKSVDIIVSEWMGYCLLYEAMLDSVIWARDMYLKPDGLMVPSFMTMWIAPIAYPEYVADHFHFWRDVYGFEMKAMQASIHEEAMVLDLPSESICGNPFQFLRLNLYTTRVEDLSFTAEWHSKLSKDIENLDGFAIWFDTFFMLSKSYLNFTAEDWPKNDTKEFAFTTGPHGNLTHWKQSVMFIDNLKDLPVSGKSGQKITGKLEFAVPEDNSRALTISVKWKHSGKPEKSQKWLMR
;
A
#
# COMPACT_ATOMS: atom_id res chain seq x y z
N MET A 1 -48.29 70.79 18.11
CA MET A 1 -48.53 70.04 19.37
C MET A 1 -47.23 69.35 19.75
N SER A 2 -47.04 69.09 21.05
CA SER A 2 -45.85 68.49 21.67
C SER A 2 -45.64 67.01 21.28
N ALA A 3 -44.55 66.31 21.63
CA ALA A 3 -43.12 66.63 21.78
C ALA A 3 -42.37 65.33 22.20
N GLU A 4 -41.14 65.15 21.72
CA GLU A 4 -40.02 64.38 22.33
C GLU A 4 -40.15 62.86 22.64
N HIS A 5 -38.98 62.19 22.68
CA HIS A 5 -38.71 60.86 23.26
C HIS A 5 -38.36 61.03 24.79
N PRO A 6 -37.80 60.07 25.58
CA PRO A 6 -37.42 58.65 25.36
C PRO A 6 -37.69 57.67 26.55
N LEU A 7 -37.05 56.49 26.49
CA LEU A 7 -36.45 55.69 27.61
C LEU A 7 -37.26 54.67 28.48
N ASN A 8 -36.57 53.53 28.68
CA ASN A 8 -36.46 52.63 29.84
C ASN A 8 -37.57 51.63 30.26
N ALA A 9 -37.07 50.56 30.91
CA ALA A 9 -37.79 49.42 31.49
C ALA A 9 -38.10 49.62 33.00
N PRO A 10 -38.75 48.63 33.64
CA PRO A 10 -38.06 47.98 34.78
C PRO A 10 -38.30 46.45 34.89
N ALA A 11 -37.63 45.84 35.88
CA ALA A 11 -37.88 44.48 36.40
C ALA A 11 -38.36 44.56 37.89
N ILE A 12 -38.20 43.47 38.68
CA ILE A 12 -38.68 43.18 40.07
C ILE A 12 -39.95 42.29 40.05
N ASP A 13 -40.08 41.10 40.66
CA ASP A 13 -39.46 40.34 41.80
C ASP A 13 -40.26 40.33 43.13
N ASN A 14 -40.32 39.15 43.79
CA ASN A 14 -40.80 38.80 45.15
C ASN A 14 -40.73 37.25 45.33
N SER A 15 -40.13 36.59 46.33
CA SER A 15 -39.91 36.77 47.79
C SER A 15 -41.07 36.22 48.68
N VAL A 16 -40.90 35.54 49.85
CA VAL A 16 -39.72 35.17 50.69
C VAL A 16 -39.94 33.86 51.53
N SER A 17 -38.86 33.11 51.85
CA SER A 17 -38.64 32.32 53.12
C SER A 17 -39.41 30.97 53.35
N ALA A 18 -39.04 30.04 54.26
CA ALA A 18 -37.92 29.94 55.23
C ALA A 18 -37.57 28.47 55.66
N THR A 19 -36.31 28.21 56.09
CA THR A 19 -35.82 27.15 57.05
C THR A 19 -36.10 25.64 56.79
N SER A 20 -35.26 24.64 57.12
CA SER A 20 -33.88 24.47 57.66
C SER A 20 -33.60 22.94 57.82
N SER A 21 -32.41 22.33 58.02
CA SER A 21 -30.97 22.70 58.05
C SER A 21 -30.09 21.44 58.17
N GLY A 22 -28.90 21.42 57.56
CA GLY A 22 -27.85 20.35 57.66
C GLY A 22 -26.98 20.37 56.40
N SER A 23 -25.71 20.80 56.44
CA SER A 23 -24.50 20.05 56.90
C SER A 23 -24.14 18.90 55.94
N SER A 24 -22.98 18.88 55.27
CA SER A 24 -21.76 19.71 55.42
C SER A 24 -20.93 19.83 54.13
N ASP A 25 -20.31 21.01 53.98
CA ASP A 25 -19.05 21.37 53.28
C ASP A 25 -18.81 21.10 51.78
N CYS A 26 -18.15 22.10 51.17
CA CYS A 26 -17.56 22.09 49.83
C CYS A 26 -16.14 21.44 49.91
N THR A 27 -15.41 21.13 48.83
CA THR A 27 -14.93 22.05 47.79
C THR A 27 -14.56 21.37 46.47
N ASP A 28 -14.53 22.17 45.40
CA ASP A 28 -13.78 21.93 44.16
C ASP A 28 -12.37 21.38 44.39
N LEU A 29 -11.90 20.46 43.52
CA LEU A 29 -10.95 20.82 42.45
C LEU A 29 -10.55 19.61 41.56
N ASN A 30 -10.16 19.97 40.34
CA ASN A 30 -9.65 19.21 39.20
C ASN A 30 -8.83 17.92 39.42
N ASP A 31 -8.88 17.11 38.35
CA ASP A 31 -7.84 16.21 37.81
C ASP A 31 -7.66 14.83 38.47
N ILE A 32 -7.78 13.80 37.63
CA ILE A 32 -7.09 12.50 37.67
C ILE A 32 -7.40 11.81 36.33
N ARG A 33 -6.36 11.43 35.59
CA ARG A 33 -6.46 10.36 34.58
C ARG A 33 -6.35 9.03 35.32
N GLY A 34 -7.41 8.23 35.31
CA GLY A 34 -7.40 6.84 35.76
C GLY A 34 -7.46 5.92 34.53
N ASP A 35 -6.38 5.20 34.29
CA ASP A 35 -6.27 4.11 33.33
C ASP A 35 -6.13 2.81 34.13
N ASP A 36 -7.12 1.94 34.04
CA ASP A 36 -7.23 0.67 34.78
C ASP A 36 -8.12 -0.27 33.93
N GLY A 37 -7.63 -1.45 33.51
CA GLY A 37 -8.48 -2.34 32.70
C GLY A 37 -7.87 -3.52 31.93
N TRP A 38 -6.64 -3.94 32.21
CA TRP A 38 -6.12 -5.24 31.73
C TRP A 38 -5.76 -6.12 32.94
N GLU A 39 -6.56 -7.15 33.20
CA GLU A 39 -6.21 -8.23 34.13
C GLU A 39 -5.44 -9.31 33.36
N ASP A 40 -4.28 -9.73 33.90
CA ASP A 40 -3.40 -10.70 33.25
C ASP A 40 -4.04 -12.09 33.14
N ALA A 41 -3.89 -12.73 31.98
CA ALA A 41 -4.16 -14.15 31.83
C ALA A 41 -3.01 -14.98 32.42
N GLU A 42 -3.32 -15.99 33.24
CA GLU A 42 -2.29 -16.90 33.77
C GLU A 42 -1.61 -17.68 32.65
N SER A 43 -0.29 -17.90 32.76
CA SER A 43 0.48 -18.60 31.74
C SER A 43 0.35 -20.11 31.86
N ASP A 44 -0.41 -20.74 30.96
CA ASP A 44 -0.35 -22.19 30.74
C ASP A 44 1.08 -22.59 30.33
N ARG A 45 1.77 -23.34 31.21
CA ARG A 45 3.06 -23.97 30.90
C ARG A 45 2.85 -25.47 30.71
N GLU A 46 3.01 -25.94 29.48
CA GLU A 46 3.01 -27.36 29.19
C GLU A 46 4.38 -27.97 29.56
N ASP A 47 4.40 -28.86 30.57
CA ASP A 47 5.60 -29.62 30.95
C ASP A 47 5.97 -30.65 29.86
N LEU A 48 6.85 -30.25 28.93
CA LEU A 48 7.39 -31.09 27.86
C LEU A 48 8.09 -32.35 28.41
N LYS A 49 7.91 -33.48 27.70
CA LYS A 49 8.38 -34.81 28.12
C LYS A 49 9.10 -35.53 26.99
N PHE A 50 10.40 -35.68 27.13
CA PHE A 50 11.28 -36.29 26.15
C PHE A 50 11.35 -37.81 26.37
N ILE A 51 10.80 -38.58 25.42
CA ILE A 51 10.89 -40.04 25.42
C ILE A 51 12.23 -40.44 24.79
N SER A 52 13.01 -41.23 25.53
CA SER A 52 14.30 -41.81 25.11
C SER A 52 14.27 -42.42 23.70
N LEU A 53 15.41 -42.35 23.00
CA LEU A 53 15.55 -42.86 21.65
C LEU A 53 15.69 -44.39 21.59
N LEU A 54 16.12 -45.04 22.68
CA LEU A 54 16.52 -46.45 22.70
C LEU A 54 15.79 -47.30 23.75
N ASP A 55 14.99 -46.67 24.61
CA ASP A 55 14.08 -47.30 25.55
C ASP A 55 12.87 -46.39 25.82
N ASN A 56 11.97 -46.81 26.72
CA ASN A 56 10.75 -46.08 27.05
C ASN A 56 10.91 -45.17 28.30
N GLU A 57 12.14 -44.77 28.65
CA GLU A 57 12.35 -43.84 29.78
C GLU A 57 12.05 -42.39 29.36
N ILE A 58 11.53 -41.59 30.31
CA ILE A 58 10.98 -40.25 30.05
C ILE A 58 11.71 -39.21 30.89
N PHE A 59 12.11 -38.12 30.24
CA PHE A 59 12.93 -37.04 30.80
C PHE A 59 12.22 -35.69 30.68
N SER A 60 12.51 -34.76 31.57
CA SER A 60 12.03 -33.36 31.54
C SER A 60 12.97 -32.40 30.78
N ASP A 61 14.04 -32.93 30.19
CA ASP A 61 15.08 -32.20 29.46
C ASP A 61 15.68 -33.11 28.38
N ILE A 62 16.01 -32.54 27.23
CA ILE A 62 16.55 -33.26 26.08
C ILE A 62 18.02 -33.65 26.28
N HIS A 63 18.83 -32.85 26.99
CA HIS A 63 20.23 -33.17 27.24
C HIS A 63 20.38 -34.36 28.21
N GLY A 64 19.53 -34.45 29.23
CA GLY A 64 19.43 -35.61 30.13
C GLY A 64 19.06 -36.89 29.38
N MET A 65 18.08 -36.82 28.47
CA MET A 65 17.69 -37.95 27.61
C MET A 65 18.84 -38.41 26.70
N LEU A 66 19.60 -37.46 26.14
CA LEU A 66 20.76 -37.74 25.28
C LEU A 66 21.92 -38.36 26.08
N ASN A 67 22.19 -37.87 27.28
CA ASN A 67 23.25 -38.41 28.13
C ASN A 67 22.92 -39.83 28.63
N HIS A 68 21.64 -40.12 28.92
CA HIS A 68 21.17 -41.49 29.19
C HIS A 68 21.45 -42.46 28.03
N CYS A 69 21.12 -42.06 26.80
CA CYS A 69 21.42 -42.86 25.60
C CYS A 69 22.92 -43.13 25.44
N LYS A 70 23.75 -42.13 25.77
CA LYS A 70 25.22 -42.22 25.73
C LYS A 70 25.79 -43.15 26.80
N GLU A 71 25.38 -43.00 28.06
CA GLU A 71 25.93 -43.78 29.19
C GLU A 71 25.41 -45.23 29.22
N LYS A 72 24.12 -45.44 28.92
CA LYS A 72 23.47 -46.76 29.05
C LYS A 72 23.62 -47.64 27.81
N TYR A 73 23.70 -47.03 26.61
CA TYR A 73 23.75 -47.75 25.33
C TYR A 73 24.99 -47.43 24.48
N GLY A 74 25.85 -46.51 24.90
CA GLY A 74 27.02 -46.09 24.13
C GLY A 74 26.68 -45.28 22.87
N PHE A 75 25.48 -44.71 22.79
CA PHE A 75 24.95 -44.06 21.60
C PHE A 75 24.98 -42.53 21.74
N ASP A 76 26.00 -41.89 21.16
CA ASP A 76 26.12 -40.43 21.13
C ASP A 76 25.50 -39.87 19.84
N PHE A 77 24.25 -39.41 19.94
CA PHE A 77 23.52 -38.77 18.84
C PHE A 77 24.20 -37.48 18.35
N MET A 78 24.77 -36.68 19.26
CA MET A 78 25.44 -35.41 18.91
C MET A 78 26.74 -35.67 18.14
N GLU A 79 27.51 -36.69 18.53
CA GLU A 79 28.69 -37.12 17.75
C GLU A 79 28.27 -37.58 16.35
N ILE A 80 27.21 -38.41 16.23
CA ILE A 80 26.72 -38.90 14.93
C ILE A 80 26.25 -37.73 14.04
N GLN A 81 25.49 -36.78 14.59
CA GLN A 81 24.99 -35.59 13.89
C GLN A 81 26.14 -34.68 13.40
N LYS A 82 27.19 -34.51 14.22
CA LYS A 82 28.40 -33.76 13.86
C LYS A 82 29.25 -34.50 12.83
N ARG A 83 29.45 -35.81 13.00
CA ARG A 83 30.27 -36.69 12.14
C ARG A 83 29.68 -36.88 10.75
N LEU A 84 28.34 -36.96 10.63
CA LEU A 84 27.64 -37.12 9.35
C LEU A 84 27.20 -35.80 8.70
N GLY A 85 27.45 -34.65 9.35
CA GLY A 85 27.13 -33.33 8.80
C GLY A 85 25.62 -33.11 8.60
N LEU A 86 24.80 -33.56 9.54
CA LEU A 86 23.35 -33.54 9.39
C LEU A 86 22.76 -32.14 9.60
N ASP A 87 21.83 -31.77 8.71
CA ASP A 87 20.88 -30.66 8.86
C ASP A 87 19.65 -31.10 9.69
N PHE A 88 18.73 -30.16 9.97
CA PHE A 88 17.49 -30.39 10.72
C PHE A 88 16.66 -31.57 10.18
N TYR A 89 16.33 -31.55 8.89
CA TYR A 89 15.54 -32.61 8.25
C TYR A 89 16.25 -33.97 8.22
N SER A 90 17.58 -33.99 8.07
CA SER A 90 18.39 -35.20 8.19
C SER A 90 18.43 -35.72 9.64
N SER A 91 18.33 -34.83 10.63
CA SER A 91 18.26 -35.18 12.06
C SER A 91 16.89 -35.76 12.43
N ILE A 92 15.79 -35.20 11.88
CA ILE A 92 14.44 -35.79 11.96
C ILE A 92 14.42 -37.21 11.37
N LYS A 93 14.98 -37.40 10.15
CA LYS A 93 15.10 -38.72 9.52
C LYS A 93 15.87 -39.71 10.41
N LEU A 94 16.94 -39.27 11.06
CA LEU A 94 17.72 -40.09 11.99
C LEU A 94 16.92 -40.50 13.23
N VAL A 95 16.20 -39.58 13.88
CA VAL A 95 15.35 -39.88 15.05
C VAL A 95 14.25 -40.90 14.69
N ASN A 96 13.53 -40.67 13.59
CA ASN A 96 12.46 -41.57 13.14
C ASN A 96 12.99 -42.94 12.69
N PHE A 97 14.19 -43.00 12.09
CA PHE A 97 14.87 -44.26 11.79
C PHE A 97 15.23 -45.03 13.07
N ILE A 98 15.79 -44.33 14.07
CA ILE A 98 16.17 -44.92 15.35
C ILE A 98 14.95 -45.54 16.05
N ARG A 99 13.88 -44.77 16.26
CA ARG A 99 12.68 -45.27 16.94
C ARG A 99 12.04 -46.46 16.22
N ALA A 100 12.00 -46.45 14.89
CA ALA A 100 11.50 -47.56 14.08
C ALA A 100 12.33 -48.84 14.24
N GLN A 101 13.66 -48.75 14.19
CA GLN A 101 14.55 -49.92 14.37
C GLN A 101 14.45 -50.52 15.77
N VAL A 102 14.26 -49.68 16.80
CA VAL A 102 14.03 -50.14 18.18
C VAL A 102 12.69 -50.87 18.32
N GLN A 103 11.62 -50.41 17.66
CA GLN A 103 10.34 -51.13 17.62
C GLN A 103 10.44 -52.49 16.91
N ASP A 104 11.20 -52.58 15.81
CA ASP A 104 11.49 -53.84 15.12
C ASP A 104 12.44 -54.77 15.92
N GLY A 105 12.95 -54.33 17.08
CA GLY A 105 13.80 -55.12 17.97
C GLY A 105 15.28 -55.18 17.55
N ASN A 106 15.71 -54.31 16.65
CA ASN A 106 17.08 -54.29 16.11
C ASN A 106 18.02 -53.44 16.97
N ASN A 107 19.15 -54.01 17.38
CA ASN A 107 20.21 -53.25 18.07
C ASN A 107 20.92 -52.30 17.10
N ILE A 108 20.79 -50.99 17.34
CA ILE A 108 21.40 -49.96 16.52
C ILE A 108 22.90 -49.87 16.79
N SER A 109 23.70 -49.96 15.73
CA SER A 109 25.16 -49.81 15.82
C SER A 109 25.57 -48.34 15.73
N PRO A 110 26.55 -47.85 16.52
CA PRO A 110 26.96 -46.44 16.52
C PRO A 110 27.68 -45.98 15.23
N ASN A 111 27.97 -46.90 14.31
CA ASN A 111 28.59 -46.64 13.00
C ASN A 111 27.54 -46.51 11.87
N LEU A 112 26.49 -45.72 12.09
CA LEU A 112 25.53 -45.37 11.04
C LEU A 112 26.18 -44.50 9.94
N SER A 113 25.70 -44.68 8.71
CA SER A 113 25.98 -43.87 7.52
C SER A 113 24.73 -43.09 7.10
N LYS A 114 24.87 -41.96 6.38
CA LYS A 114 23.70 -41.17 5.94
C LYS A 114 22.73 -41.97 5.06
N THR A 115 23.26 -42.89 4.25
CA THR A 115 22.47 -43.78 3.37
C THR A 115 21.57 -44.78 4.10
N ASP A 116 21.76 -45.03 5.40
CA ASP A 116 20.92 -45.99 6.15
C ASP A 116 19.54 -45.42 6.49
N PHE A 117 19.44 -44.08 6.61
CA PHE A 117 18.22 -43.37 7.03
C PHE A 117 17.74 -42.29 6.05
N ASP A 118 18.46 -42.02 4.96
CA ASP A 118 18.06 -41.04 3.94
C ASP A 118 16.96 -41.56 2.99
N HIS A 119 15.74 -41.71 3.54
CA HIS A 119 14.57 -42.18 2.81
C HIS A 119 13.32 -41.40 3.28
N GLU A 120 12.48 -40.94 2.35
CA GLU A 120 11.35 -40.02 2.62
C GLU A 120 10.39 -40.50 3.69
N LYS A 121 10.15 -41.82 3.78
CA LYS A 121 9.34 -42.46 4.84
C LYS A 121 9.71 -42.05 6.28
N TYR A 122 10.95 -41.60 6.53
CA TYR A 122 11.42 -41.13 7.85
C TYR A 122 11.24 -39.62 8.08
N LEU A 123 10.68 -38.88 7.11
CA LEU A 123 10.20 -37.51 7.32
C LEU A 123 8.83 -37.46 8.01
N LYS A 124 8.09 -38.58 8.04
CA LYS A 124 6.90 -38.70 8.90
C LYS A 124 7.35 -39.02 10.34
N PRO A 125 6.86 -38.29 11.36
CA PRO A 125 7.06 -38.65 12.77
C PRO A 125 6.69 -40.10 13.07
N PHE A 126 7.51 -40.77 13.87
CA PHE A 126 7.27 -42.13 14.34
C PHE A 126 6.37 -42.19 15.58
N LEU A 127 6.48 -41.20 16.47
CA LEU A 127 5.51 -40.94 17.54
C LEU A 127 4.71 -39.69 17.16
N ASP A 128 3.42 -39.70 17.49
CA ASP A 128 2.63 -38.47 17.57
C ASP A 128 3.14 -37.66 18.79
N ASP A 129 3.23 -36.34 18.64
CA ASP A 129 3.72 -35.38 19.66
C ASP A 129 5.12 -35.65 20.25
N ASP A 130 6.07 -36.08 19.41
CA ASP A 130 7.47 -36.32 19.81
C ASP A 130 8.23 -35.03 20.18
N ALA A 131 8.29 -34.72 21.48
CA ALA A 131 9.05 -33.59 22.04
C ALA A 131 10.51 -33.52 21.56
N VAL A 132 11.15 -34.65 21.22
CA VAL A 132 12.52 -34.66 20.69
C VAL A 132 12.58 -33.97 19.32
N LEU A 133 11.59 -34.19 18.44
CA LEU A 133 11.59 -33.62 17.09
C LEU A 133 11.39 -32.10 17.11
N TYR A 134 10.58 -31.58 18.04
CA TYR A 134 10.32 -30.14 18.16
C TYR A 134 11.49 -29.35 18.76
N ASN A 135 12.40 -30.00 19.51
CA ASN A 135 13.56 -29.36 20.15
C ASN A 135 14.90 -29.81 19.53
N LEU A 136 14.89 -30.33 18.29
CA LEU A 136 16.10 -30.68 17.55
C LEU A 136 17.01 -29.47 17.26
N ASP A 137 16.47 -28.26 17.23
CA ASP A 137 17.22 -27.03 16.96
C ASP A 137 18.13 -26.62 18.12
N GLU A 138 17.73 -26.84 19.38
CA GLU A 138 18.57 -26.58 20.57
C GLU A 138 19.91 -27.36 20.52
N ILE A 139 19.91 -28.52 19.87
CA ILE A 139 21.09 -29.38 19.70
C ILE A 139 21.99 -28.89 18.55
N LEU A 140 21.43 -28.18 17.56
CA LEU A 140 22.15 -27.75 16.35
C LEU A 140 23.06 -26.53 16.57
N GLU A 141 22.80 -25.70 17.60
CA GLU A 141 23.52 -24.44 17.83
C GLU A 141 25.00 -24.60 18.22
N VAL A 142 25.47 -25.81 18.59
CA VAL A 142 26.84 -26.08 19.07
C VAL A 142 27.90 -26.10 17.94
N ARG A 143 27.78 -25.21 16.96
CA ARG A 143 28.59 -25.13 15.72
C ARG A 143 29.27 -23.78 15.47
N HIS A 144 29.95 -23.20 16.47
CA HIS A 144 31.00 -22.20 16.23
C HIS A 144 32.29 -22.49 17.03
N ASP A 145 33.41 -21.98 16.50
CA ASP A 145 34.77 -22.48 16.74
C ASP A 145 35.51 -21.71 17.89
N PRO A 146 36.48 -22.31 18.59
CA PRO A 146 36.88 -21.83 19.92
C PRO A 146 38.04 -20.81 19.90
N GLN A 147 37.74 -19.52 20.13
CA GLN A 147 38.73 -18.54 20.59
C GLN A 147 38.19 -17.57 21.65
N THR A 148 38.36 -17.92 22.93
CA THR A 148 38.78 -17.00 24.01
C THR A 148 39.27 -17.81 25.19
N SER A 149 40.41 -17.42 25.79
CA SER A 149 41.08 -18.20 26.84
C SER A 149 41.55 -17.30 27.98
N SER A 150 41.27 -17.71 29.23
CA SER A 150 41.78 -17.13 30.51
C SER A 150 41.39 -15.67 30.81
N LEU A 151 41.22 -15.18 32.04
CA LEU A 151 41.18 -15.64 33.46
C LEU A 151 40.71 -14.39 34.28
N PRO A 152 40.50 -14.40 35.63
CA PRO A 152 40.24 -15.48 36.58
C PRO A 152 38.92 -15.26 37.39
N VAL A 153 38.64 -16.12 38.38
CA VAL A 153 37.59 -15.90 39.40
C VAL A 153 38.16 -15.09 40.58
N ASN A 154 37.45 -14.04 41.03
CA ASN A 154 37.31 -13.63 42.44
C ASN A 154 36.49 -12.34 42.64
N GLY A 155 35.60 -12.32 43.64
CA GLY A 155 35.26 -11.10 44.39
C GLY A 155 33.93 -10.39 44.08
N GLU A 156 33.08 -10.34 45.11
CA GLU A 156 32.07 -9.30 45.42
C GLU A 156 30.96 -8.97 44.40
N PHE A 157 29.73 -9.35 44.75
CA PHE A 157 28.49 -8.82 44.19
C PHE A 157 28.35 -7.33 44.55
N ASP A 158 28.11 -6.44 43.58
CA ASP A 158 27.48 -5.15 43.86
C ASP A 158 26.67 -4.59 42.67
N SER A 159 25.73 -3.69 42.98
CA SER A 159 24.46 -3.51 42.28
C SER A 159 24.55 -2.73 40.96
N ASN A 160 25.71 -2.16 40.62
CA ASN A 160 25.91 -1.40 39.38
C ASN A 160 25.99 -2.28 38.12
N ASN A 161 26.32 -3.57 38.26
CA ASN A 161 26.43 -4.45 37.10
C ASN A 161 25.06 -4.75 36.46
N SER A 162 23.96 -4.64 37.23
CA SER A 162 22.60 -4.84 36.73
C SER A 162 22.25 -3.87 35.60
N ASN A 163 22.44 -2.56 35.81
CA ASN A 163 22.18 -1.55 34.77
C ASN A 163 23.06 -1.70 33.53
N LEU A 164 24.28 -2.23 33.67
CA LEU A 164 25.14 -2.53 32.53
C LEU A 164 24.69 -3.78 31.77
N VAL A 165 24.27 -4.84 32.46
CA VAL A 165 23.71 -6.06 31.84
C VAL A 165 22.38 -5.77 31.16
N THR A 166 21.47 -5.01 31.78
CA THR A 166 20.23 -4.55 31.13
C THR A 166 20.55 -3.72 29.90
N ARG A 167 21.50 -2.78 29.98
CA ARG A 167 21.84 -1.94 28.81
C ARG A 167 22.56 -2.72 27.71
N VAL A 168 23.32 -3.77 28.03
CA VAL A 168 23.88 -4.70 27.04
C VAL A 168 22.76 -5.51 26.39
N SER A 169 21.81 -6.05 27.17
CA SER A 169 20.65 -6.78 26.63
C SER A 169 19.77 -5.90 25.73
N GLU A 170 19.50 -4.64 26.11
CA GLU A 170 18.82 -3.65 25.26
C GLU A 170 19.58 -3.39 23.96
N LEU A 171 20.91 -3.25 24.02
CA LEU A 171 21.75 -3.02 22.85
C LEU A 171 21.89 -4.27 21.97
N GLU A 172 21.89 -5.48 22.54
CA GLU A 172 21.89 -6.74 21.80
C GLU A 172 20.55 -6.98 21.10
N GLU A 173 19.43 -6.65 21.73
CA GLU A 173 18.10 -6.75 21.11
C GLU A 173 17.89 -5.64 20.06
N GLU A 174 18.35 -4.41 20.31
CA GLU A 174 18.39 -3.35 19.29
C GLU A 174 19.29 -3.73 18.11
N LEU A 175 20.41 -4.43 18.36
CA LEU A 175 21.31 -4.92 17.32
C LEU A 175 20.71 -6.12 16.57
N ARG A 176 19.99 -7.04 17.22
CA ARG A 176 19.17 -8.08 16.57
C ARG A 176 18.10 -7.47 15.68
N ARG A 177 17.30 -6.53 16.21
CA ARG A 177 16.26 -5.81 15.45
C ARG A 177 16.85 -5.07 14.26
N THR A 178 18.02 -4.43 14.43
CA THR A 178 18.75 -3.76 13.35
C THR A 178 19.33 -4.75 12.33
N GLN A 179 19.81 -5.92 12.76
CA GLN A 179 20.26 -6.99 11.85
C GLN A 179 19.11 -7.61 11.08
N ILE A 180 17.93 -7.78 11.69
CA ILE A 180 16.71 -8.23 11.01
C ILE A 180 16.25 -7.17 10.01
N GLN A 181 16.23 -5.89 10.39
CA GLN A 181 15.94 -4.80 9.43
C GLN A 181 16.97 -4.75 8.30
N LEU A 182 18.27 -4.92 8.57
CA LEU A 182 19.32 -4.95 7.55
C LEU A 182 19.16 -6.17 6.64
N LYS A 183 18.84 -7.35 7.19
CA LYS A 183 18.58 -8.56 6.42
C LYS A 183 17.35 -8.40 5.53
N ASN A 184 16.24 -7.92 6.06
CA ASN A 184 15.02 -7.66 5.31
C ASN A 184 15.26 -6.60 4.22
N TYR A 185 16.07 -5.57 4.51
CA TYR A 185 16.50 -4.58 3.53
C TYR A 185 17.44 -5.17 2.47
N GLN A 186 18.33 -6.11 2.83
CA GLN A 186 19.17 -6.84 1.89
C GLN A 186 18.38 -7.82 1.02
N GLU A 187 17.36 -8.48 1.55
CA GLU A 187 16.47 -9.37 0.79
C GLU A 187 15.57 -8.54 -0.15
N ALA A 188 15.00 -7.43 0.31
CA ALA A 188 14.25 -6.50 -0.53
C ALA A 188 15.15 -5.85 -1.61
N VAL A 189 16.36 -5.43 -1.27
CA VAL A 189 17.34 -4.91 -2.25
C VAL A 189 17.84 -6.00 -3.19
N SER A 190 17.93 -7.27 -2.76
CA SER A 190 18.25 -8.38 -3.67
C SER A 190 17.11 -8.63 -4.64
N GLN A 191 15.85 -8.66 -4.19
CA GLN A 191 14.69 -8.80 -5.07
C GLN A 191 14.62 -7.65 -6.08
N VAL A 192 14.71 -6.40 -5.61
CA VAL A 192 14.77 -5.21 -6.47
C VAL A 192 16.00 -5.21 -7.39
N LEU A 193 17.12 -5.83 -7.01
CA LEU A 193 18.26 -6.01 -7.90
C LEU A 193 18.06 -7.14 -8.91
N ASP A 194 17.53 -8.29 -8.52
CA ASP A 194 17.32 -9.45 -9.38
C ASP A 194 16.24 -9.17 -10.44
N ASP A 195 15.19 -8.41 -10.10
CA ASP A 195 14.24 -7.84 -11.07
C ASP A 195 14.96 -6.87 -12.03
N ARG A 196 15.76 -5.94 -11.48
CA ARG A 196 16.51 -4.94 -12.27
C ARG A 196 17.69 -5.51 -13.08
N TRP A 197 18.15 -6.72 -12.78
CA TRP A 197 19.15 -7.45 -13.59
C TRP A 197 18.49 -8.27 -14.70
N GLN A 198 17.20 -8.59 -14.59
CA GLN A 198 16.40 -9.15 -15.69
C GLN A 198 16.06 -8.11 -16.76
N GLU A 199 16.15 -6.80 -16.49
CA GLU A 199 16.01 -5.69 -17.46
C GLU A 199 17.09 -5.64 -18.58
N ARG A 200 17.93 -6.68 -18.76
CA ARG A 200 18.98 -6.68 -19.81
C ARG A 200 18.52 -7.39 -21.09
N PRO A 201 18.36 -6.67 -22.23
CA PRO A 201 18.11 -7.30 -23.52
C PRO A 201 19.35 -8.07 -24.00
N SER A 202 19.33 -9.39 -23.83
CA SER A 202 20.34 -10.32 -24.31
C SER A 202 20.32 -10.42 -25.85
N LYS A 203 21.21 -9.66 -26.50
CA LYS A 203 21.31 -9.63 -27.96
C LYS A 203 21.71 -10.98 -28.55
N ASN A 204 20.84 -11.51 -29.41
CA ASN A 204 21.09 -12.37 -30.57
C ASN A 204 22.24 -13.40 -30.46
N GLU A 205 21.89 -14.67 -30.28
CA GLU A 205 22.37 -15.73 -31.18
C GLU A 205 21.17 -16.35 -31.91
N ALA A 206 21.36 -16.77 -33.16
CA ALA A 206 20.26 -17.03 -34.09
C ALA A 206 20.16 -18.51 -34.51
N SER A 207 18.97 -19.10 -34.43
CA SER A 207 18.64 -20.32 -35.16
C SER A 207 17.14 -20.54 -35.39
N GLY A 208 16.72 -20.54 -36.66
CA GLY A 208 15.79 -21.53 -37.22
C GLY A 208 14.34 -21.64 -36.75
N ASN A 209 13.45 -20.91 -37.44
CA ASN A 209 12.09 -21.30 -37.86
C ASN A 209 10.89 -21.44 -36.88
N ASN A 210 9.81 -20.78 -37.32
CA ASN A 210 8.39 -21.17 -37.35
C ASN A 210 7.38 -20.66 -36.30
N SER A 211 6.16 -20.45 -36.82
CA SER A 211 4.88 -20.09 -36.16
C SER A 211 4.84 -18.74 -35.44
N THR A 212 4.30 -17.74 -36.13
CA THR A 212 3.86 -16.46 -35.57
C THR A 212 2.57 -16.61 -34.77
N HIS A 213 2.64 -16.46 -33.46
CA HIS A 213 1.54 -15.94 -32.64
C HIS A 213 2.18 -15.06 -31.56
N GLU A 214 2.24 -13.75 -31.82
CA GLU A 214 2.67 -12.76 -30.85
C GLU A 214 1.49 -12.45 -29.93
N GLU A 215 1.33 -13.25 -28.87
CA GLU A 215 0.54 -12.84 -27.72
C GLU A 215 1.24 -11.66 -27.04
N LYS A 216 0.50 -10.57 -26.79
CA LYS A 216 1.02 -9.46 -25.99
C LYS A 216 1.34 -9.98 -24.59
N LYS A 217 2.55 -9.66 -24.09
CA LYS A 217 2.86 -9.83 -22.67
C LYS A 217 2.19 -8.73 -21.85
N ASP A 218 0.91 -8.92 -21.51
CA ASP A 218 0.29 -8.21 -20.40
C ASP A 218 0.84 -8.77 -19.08
N ASP A 219 2.02 -8.32 -18.66
CA ASP A 219 2.63 -8.69 -17.38
C ASP A 219 2.03 -7.88 -16.22
N ASP A 220 0.73 -8.10 -16.02
CA ASP A 220 -0.06 -7.55 -14.92
C ASP A 220 0.44 -7.98 -13.52
N SER A 221 1.39 -8.93 -13.44
CA SER A 221 1.80 -9.53 -12.16
C SER A 221 2.46 -8.51 -11.23
N HIS A 222 3.24 -7.57 -11.77
CA HIS A 222 3.85 -6.46 -11.05
C HIS A 222 2.83 -5.43 -10.54
N TYR A 223 1.72 -5.24 -11.28
CA TYR A 223 0.63 -4.36 -10.84
C TYR A 223 -0.16 -4.98 -9.69
N PHE A 224 -0.62 -6.24 -9.83
CA PHE A 224 -1.41 -6.86 -8.76
C PHE A 224 -0.59 -7.22 -7.50
N SER A 225 0.73 -7.35 -7.60
CA SER A 225 1.61 -7.57 -6.44
C SER A 225 1.84 -6.29 -5.63
N SER A 226 2.00 -5.12 -6.26
CA SER A 226 2.16 -3.84 -5.54
C SER A 226 0.95 -3.52 -4.65
N TYR A 227 -0.26 -3.85 -5.11
CA TYR A 227 -1.50 -3.70 -4.34
C TYR A 227 -1.72 -4.74 -3.23
N SER A 228 -0.79 -5.68 -3.00
CA SER A 228 -0.89 -6.66 -1.90
C SER A 228 -0.36 -6.14 -0.54
N TYR A 229 0.54 -5.16 -0.58
CA TYR A 229 1.20 -4.56 0.59
C TYR A 229 0.25 -3.61 1.35
N ASN A 230 0.46 -3.43 2.65
CA ASN A 230 -0.43 -2.58 3.46
C ASN A 230 -0.29 -1.10 3.12
N ASP A 231 0.93 -0.64 2.86
CA ASP A 231 1.35 0.76 2.85
C ASP A 231 0.63 1.60 1.78
N ILE A 232 0.32 1.01 0.63
CA ILE A 232 -0.47 1.66 -0.44
C ILE A 232 -1.94 1.81 -0.04
N HIS A 233 -2.53 0.81 0.61
CA HIS A 233 -3.90 0.89 1.14
C HIS A 233 -3.98 1.84 2.34
N GLU A 234 -2.96 1.89 3.20
CA GLU A 234 -2.88 2.87 4.29
C GLU A 234 -2.81 4.31 3.74
N THR A 235 -2.01 4.52 2.68
CA THR A 235 -1.95 5.81 1.95
C THR A 235 -3.32 6.19 1.39
N MET A 236 -3.98 5.27 0.66
CA MET A 236 -5.30 5.48 0.08
C MET A 236 -6.41 5.72 1.13
N LEU A 237 -6.33 5.06 2.30
CA LEU A 237 -7.30 5.22 3.40
C LEU A 237 -7.05 6.49 4.22
N LYS A 238 -5.80 6.98 4.31
CA LYS A 238 -5.46 8.27 4.92
C LYS A 238 -5.77 9.48 4.03
N ASP A 239 -5.95 9.27 2.73
CA ASP A 239 -6.55 10.26 1.83
C ASP A 239 -8.04 10.43 2.18
N THR A 240 -8.32 11.39 3.08
CA THR A 240 -9.68 11.73 3.51
C THR A 240 -10.45 12.43 2.41
N ILE A 241 -9.81 13.22 1.54
CA ILE A 241 -10.49 13.91 0.44
C ILE A 241 -11.10 12.90 -0.53
N ARG A 242 -10.34 11.86 -0.88
CA ARG A 242 -10.82 10.69 -1.61
C ARG A 242 -11.89 9.95 -0.82
N THR A 243 -11.53 9.44 0.36
CA THR A 243 -12.32 8.42 1.07
C THR A 243 -13.64 8.98 1.59
N ASP A 244 -13.66 10.24 2.04
CA ASP A 244 -14.87 10.93 2.50
C ASP A 244 -15.80 11.27 1.33
N ALA A 245 -15.29 11.64 0.15
CA ALA A 245 -16.14 11.95 -0.99
C ALA A 245 -16.98 10.74 -1.45
N TYR A 246 -16.39 9.54 -1.50
CA TYR A 246 -17.16 8.31 -1.72
C TYR A 246 -18.15 8.06 -0.57
N ARG A 247 -17.67 8.09 0.69
CA ARG A 247 -18.49 7.84 1.89
C ARG A 247 -19.73 8.73 1.93
N ASP A 248 -19.56 10.03 1.72
CA ASP A 248 -20.58 11.04 1.95
C ASP A 248 -21.58 11.09 0.79
N PHE A 249 -21.15 10.86 -0.46
CA PHE A 249 -22.08 10.60 -1.56
C PHE A 249 -22.93 9.36 -1.29
N ILE A 250 -22.33 8.23 -0.86
CA ILE A 250 -23.04 6.98 -0.55
C ILE A 250 -24.00 7.16 0.64
N TYR A 251 -23.57 7.82 1.72
CA TYR A 251 -24.36 8.01 2.93
C TYR A 251 -25.42 9.12 2.86
N SER A 252 -25.30 10.08 1.95
CA SER A 252 -26.32 11.11 1.73
C SER A 252 -27.36 10.69 0.67
N ASN A 253 -27.11 9.57 0.00
CA ASN A 253 -28.00 8.94 -0.99
C ASN A 253 -28.42 7.52 -0.63
N LYS A 254 -28.57 7.17 0.66
CA LYS A 254 -29.01 5.83 1.09
C LYS A 254 -30.33 5.39 0.44
N ASP A 255 -31.20 6.33 0.10
CA ASP A 255 -32.42 6.13 -0.70
C ASP A 255 -32.18 5.54 -2.10
N LEU A 256 -30.99 5.72 -2.67
CA LEU A 256 -30.58 5.14 -3.96
C LEU A 256 -29.87 3.79 -3.81
N PHE A 257 -29.19 3.54 -2.69
CA PHE A 257 -28.50 2.28 -2.39
C PHE A 257 -29.42 1.23 -1.75
N ALA A 258 -30.50 1.65 -1.08
CA ALA A 258 -31.47 0.77 -0.44
C ALA A 258 -32.02 -0.29 -1.40
N ASP A 259 -32.04 -1.54 -0.95
CA ASP A 259 -32.51 -2.72 -1.69
C ASP A 259 -31.75 -3.05 -3.00
N LYS A 260 -30.67 -2.33 -3.33
CA LYS A 260 -29.92 -2.48 -4.58
C LYS A 260 -28.87 -3.59 -4.58
N VAL A 261 -28.49 -4.04 -5.79
CA VAL A 261 -27.27 -4.81 -6.02
C VAL A 261 -26.16 -3.86 -6.51
N VAL A 262 -25.05 -3.81 -5.78
CA VAL A 262 -23.88 -2.97 -6.09
C VAL A 262 -22.70 -3.85 -6.53
N LEU A 263 -21.91 -3.38 -7.48
CA LEU A 263 -20.59 -3.93 -7.82
C LEU A 263 -19.51 -2.93 -7.38
N ASP A 264 -18.48 -3.42 -6.71
CA ASP A 264 -17.29 -2.68 -6.28
C ASP A 264 -16.08 -3.24 -7.05
N VAL A 265 -15.58 -2.50 -8.05
CA VAL A 265 -14.53 -2.95 -8.98
C VAL A 265 -13.17 -2.43 -8.52
N GLY A 266 -12.26 -3.33 -8.18
CA GLY A 266 -11.00 -3.03 -7.49
C GLY A 266 -11.26 -2.70 -6.02
N CYS A 267 -11.96 -3.60 -5.31
CA CYS A 267 -12.45 -3.29 -3.97
C CYS A 267 -11.35 -3.09 -2.91
N GLY A 268 -10.11 -3.51 -3.17
CA GLY A 268 -8.96 -3.36 -2.27
C GLY A 268 -9.25 -3.97 -0.90
N THR A 269 -9.21 -3.14 0.15
CA THR A 269 -9.55 -3.51 1.54
C THR A 269 -11.04 -3.73 1.81
N GLY A 270 -11.92 -3.53 0.82
CA GLY A 270 -13.38 -3.65 0.95
C GLY A 270 -14.08 -2.40 1.50
N ILE A 271 -13.39 -1.27 1.65
CA ILE A 271 -13.92 -0.08 2.32
C ILE A 271 -15.16 0.52 1.62
N LEU A 272 -15.17 0.60 0.29
CA LEU A 272 -16.28 1.13 -0.49
C LEU A 272 -17.49 0.19 -0.44
N SER A 273 -17.25 -1.12 -0.55
CA SER A 273 -18.25 -2.16 -0.30
C SER A 273 -18.89 -2.04 1.09
N MET A 274 -18.10 -1.79 2.14
CA MET A 274 -18.63 -1.60 3.50
C MET A 274 -19.46 -0.33 3.65
N PHE A 275 -19.13 0.77 2.95
CA PHE A 275 -20.00 1.95 2.87
C PHE A 275 -21.32 1.63 2.16
N CYS A 276 -21.29 0.89 1.05
CA CYS A 276 -22.49 0.49 0.30
C CYS A 276 -23.43 -0.40 1.13
N ALA A 277 -22.88 -1.38 1.86
CA ALA A 277 -23.64 -2.21 2.79
C ALA A 277 -24.25 -1.36 3.93
N LYS A 278 -23.46 -0.49 4.57
CA LYS A 278 -23.95 0.48 5.60
C LYS A 278 -24.88 1.58 5.05
N ALA A 279 -25.08 1.65 3.73
CA ALA A 279 -26.09 2.47 3.06
C ALA A 279 -27.41 1.72 2.78
N GLY A 280 -27.47 0.40 3.00
CA GLY A 280 -28.67 -0.41 2.80
C GLY A 280 -28.68 -1.23 1.50
N ALA A 281 -27.53 -1.40 0.84
CA ALA A 281 -27.41 -2.30 -0.30
C ALA A 281 -27.83 -3.73 0.07
N LYS A 282 -28.73 -4.32 -0.72
CA LYS A 282 -29.22 -5.70 -0.55
C LYS A 282 -28.14 -6.74 -0.80
N ARG A 283 -27.22 -6.41 -1.70
CA ARG A 283 -25.98 -7.17 -1.93
C ARG A 283 -24.93 -6.22 -2.50
N VAL A 284 -23.71 -6.36 -2.01
CA VAL A 284 -22.52 -5.84 -2.69
C VAL A 284 -21.72 -7.01 -3.22
N ILE A 285 -21.17 -6.88 -4.41
CA ILE A 285 -20.23 -7.84 -5.00
C ILE A 285 -18.89 -7.11 -5.12
N ALA A 286 -17.89 -7.58 -4.38
CA ALA A 286 -16.59 -6.94 -4.27
C ALA A 286 -15.58 -7.74 -5.11
N VAL A 287 -14.95 -7.11 -6.09
CA VAL A 287 -14.05 -7.79 -7.04
C VAL A 287 -12.67 -7.18 -6.99
N ASP A 288 -11.65 -8.02 -6.79
CA ASP A 288 -10.24 -7.64 -6.83
C ASP A 288 -9.40 -8.88 -7.21
N ASN A 289 -8.29 -8.69 -7.92
CA ASN A 289 -7.41 -9.79 -8.33
C ASN A 289 -6.25 -10.00 -7.35
N SER A 290 -5.86 -8.95 -6.61
CA SER A 290 -4.75 -9.01 -5.65
C SER A 290 -5.12 -9.82 -4.41
N SER A 291 -4.12 -10.34 -3.69
CA SER A 291 -4.31 -11.07 -2.43
C SER A 291 -4.86 -10.19 -1.30
N ILE A 292 -4.91 -8.86 -1.48
CA ILE A 292 -5.58 -7.95 -0.54
C ILE A 292 -7.04 -8.35 -0.23
N ILE A 293 -7.72 -9.01 -1.18
CA ILE A 293 -9.10 -9.46 -1.01
C ILE A 293 -9.25 -10.48 0.15
N GLU A 294 -8.18 -11.18 0.53
CA GLU A 294 -8.15 -12.06 1.70
C GLU A 294 -8.28 -11.25 3.00
N LYS A 295 -7.60 -10.09 3.08
CA LYS A 295 -7.76 -9.13 4.19
C LYS A 295 -9.13 -8.43 4.12
N ALA A 296 -9.64 -8.15 2.92
CA ALA A 296 -10.99 -7.60 2.75
C ALA A 296 -12.08 -8.53 3.29
N MET A 297 -11.98 -9.83 3.04
CA MET A 297 -12.90 -10.82 3.62
C MET A 297 -12.85 -10.82 5.17
N GLY A 298 -11.66 -10.68 5.76
CA GLY A 298 -11.49 -10.47 7.21
C GLY A 298 -12.21 -9.20 7.69
N ASN A 299 -11.87 -8.04 7.12
CA ASN A 299 -12.48 -6.74 7.46
C ASN A 299 -14.02 -6.78 7.40
N ILE A 300 -14.58 -7.44 6.39
CA ILE A 300 -16.02 -7.60 6.14
C ILE A 300 -16.66 -8.54 7.16
N PHE A 301 -15.99 -9.62 7.53
CA PHE A 301 -16.43 -10.55 8.57
C PHE A 301 -16.45 -9.89 9.95
N ASP A 302 -15.36 -9.21 10.33
CA ASP A 302 -15.23 -8.52 11.62
C ASP A 302 -16.23 -7.35 11.78
N ASN A 303 -16.65 -6.74 10.67
CA ASN A 303 -17.72 -5.73 10.66
C ASN A 303 -19.14 -6.32 10.62
N GLY A 304 -19.31 -7.65 10.58
CA GLY A 304 -20.61 -8.32 10.52
C GLY A 304 -21.35 -8.18 9.19
N LEU A 305 -20.64 -7.98 8.07
CA LEU A 305 -21.21 -7.66 6.76
C LEU A 305 -21.13 -8.83 5.74
N GLY A 306 -20.61 -9.99 6.13
CA GLY A 306 -20.41 -11.14 5.25
C GLY A 306 -21.67 -11.71 4.57
N ASP A 307 -22.85 -11.57 5.19
CA ASP A 307 -24.13 -11.95 4.56
C ASP A 307 -24.54 -11.02 3.39
N GLN A 308 -24.00 -9.79 3.36
CA GLN A 308 -24.36 -8.75 2.39
C GLN A 308 -23.29 -8.56 1.30
N ILE A 309 -22.01 -8.71 1.65
CA ILE A 309 -20.88 -8.46 0.74
C ILE A 309 -20.27 -9.78 0.30
N THR A 310 -20.29 -10.04 -1.01
CA THR A 310 -19.69 -11.24 -1.64
C THR A 310 -18.38 -10.86 -2.33
N CYS A 311 -17.25 -11.28 -1.77
CA CYS A 311 -15.93 -11.12 -2.40
C CYS A 311 -15.70 -12.16 -3.50
N LEU A 312 -15.16 -11.73 -4.65
CA LEU A 312 -14.75 -12.58 -5.77
C LEU A 312 -13.31 -12.23 -6.16
N ARG A 313 -12.40 -13.20 -6.05
CA ARG A 313 -11.01 -13.00 -6.48
C ARG A 313 -10.86 -13.24 -7.98
N GLY A 314 -10.30 -12.27 -8.69
CA GLY A 314 -9.99 -12.37 -10.11
C GLY A 314 -10.05 -11.01 -10.82
N LYS A 315 -9.65 -10.97 -12.10
CA LYS A 315 -9.94 -9.83 -12.98
C LYS A 315 -11.44 -9.70 -13.21
N ILE A 316 -11.99 -8.48 -13.34
CA ILE A 316 -13.44 -8.29 -13.51
C ILE A 316 -13.94 -8.90 -14.82
N GLU A 317 -13.09 -8.93 -15.83
CA GLU A 317 -13.26 -9.51 -17.16
C GLU A 317 -13.36 -11.05 -17.14
N GLU A 318 -12.82 -11.69 -16.10
CA GLU A 318 -12.70 -13.14 -15.97
C GLU A 318 -13.71 -13.72 -14.96
N VAL A 319 -14.12 -12.95 -13.94
CA VAL A 319 -15.08 -13.43 -12.94
C VAL A 319 -16.53 -13.43 -13.45
N THR A 320 -17.24 -14.52 -13.16
CA THR A 320 -18.70 -14.60 -13.37
C THR A 320 -19.42 -14.11 -12.13
N LEU A 321 -20.13 -12.97 -12.21
CA LEU A 321 -20.90 -12.46 -11.07
C LEU A 321 -22.11 -13.38 -10.74
N PRO A 322 -22.52 -13.49 -9.46
CA PRO A 322 -23.71 -14.25 -9.04
C PRO A 322 -25.05 -13.61 -9.44
N VAL A 323 -25.04 -12.64 -10.37
CA VAL A 323 -26.19 -11.88 -10.87
C VAL A 323 -25.99 -11.55 -12.35
N LYS A 324 -27.09 -11.34 -13.09
CA LYS A 324 -27.01 -10.93 -14.51
C LYS A 324 -26.74 -9.44 -14.74
N SER A 325 -26.96 -8.62 -13.73
CA SER A 325 -26.88 -7.15 -13.84
C SER A 325 -26.89 -6.50 -12.45
N VAL A 326 -26.24 -5.36 -12.30
CA VAL A 326 -26.18 -4.56 -11.06
C VAL A 326 -26.85 -3.19 -11.24
N ASP A 327 -27.35 -2.63 -10.15
CA ASP A 327 -27.99 -1.31 -10.11
C ASP A 327 -26.96 -0.16 -10.07
N ILE A 328 -25.82 -0.41 -9.43
CA ILE A 328 -24.78 0.60 -9.17
C ILE A 328 -23.42 -0.06 -9.40
N ILE A 329 -22.52 0.65 -10.07
CA ILE A 329 -21.08 0.38 -10.02
C ILE A 329 -20.42 1.47 -9.20
N VAL A 330 -19.69 1.05 -8.17
CA VAL A 330 -18.70 1.86 -7.46
C VAL A 330 -17.32 1.36 -7.88
N SER A 331 -16.40 2.26 -8.13
CA SER A 331 -15.00 1.90 -8.35
C SER A 331 -14.12 3.13 -8.14
N GLU A 332 -13.03 2.94 -7.41
CA GLU A 332 -11.93 3.88 -7.36
C GLU A 332 -10.81 3.31 -8.22
N TRP A 333 -10.68 3.89 -9.42
CA TRP A 333 -9.86 3.40 -10.53
C TRP A 333 -8.81 4.41 -10.98
N MET A 334 -8.74 5.57 -10.33
CA MET A 334 -8.01 6.71 -10.85
C MET A 334 -6.52 6.53 -10.61
N GLY A 335 -5.74 6.46 -11.70
CA GLY A 335 -4.28 6.46 -11.60
C GLY A 335 -3.71 7.86 -11.40
N TYR A 336 -2.39 7.94 -11.25
CA TYR A 336 -1.66 9.20 -11.46
C TYR A 336 -1.96 9.74 -12.88
N CYS A 337 -2.00 11.06 -13.03
CA CYS A 337 -2.46 11.70 -14.29
C CYS A 337 -3.84 11.19 -14.78
N LEU A 338 -4.71 10.74 -13.87
CA LEU A 338 -6.01 10.06 -14.08
C LEU A 338 -5.96 8.71 -14.80
N LEU A 339 -5.15 8.58 -15.86
CA LEU A 339 -5.19 7.46 -16.83
C LEU A 339 -3.96 6.56 -16.79
N TYR A 340 -3.01 6.79 -15.89
CA TYR A 340 -1.95 5.80 -15.60
C TYR A 340 -2.56 4.52 -15.00
N GLU A 341 -1.85 3.40 -15.11
CA GLU A 341 -2.25 2.05 -14.66
C GLU A 341 -3.47 1.43 -15.38
N ALA A 342 -4.15 2.17 -16.26
CA ALA A 342 -5.18 1.71 -17.20
C ALA A 342 -6.45 1.05 -16.60
N MET A 343 -6.69 1.15 -15.29
CA MET A 343 -7.83 0.49 -14.61
C MET A 343 -9.23 0.95 -15.10
N LEU A 344 -9.33 2.11 -15.76
CA LEU A 344 -10.60 2.57 -16.35
C LEU A 344 -11.17 1.61 -17.40
N ASP A 345 -10.32 0.87 -18.13
CA ASP A 345 -10.75 -0.12 -19.14
C ASP A 345 -11.62 -1.22 -18.49
N SER A 346 -11.19 -1.73 -17.34
CA SER A 346 -11.91 -2.71 -16.53
C SER A 346 -13.25 -2.17 -16.02
N VAL A 347 -13.32 -0.88 -15.66
CA VAL A 347 -14.56 -0.23 -15.23
C VAL A 347 -15.53 -0.01 -16.39
N ILE A 348 -15.02 0.34 -17.58
CA ILE A 348 -15.79 0.43 -18.83
C ILE A 348 -16.35 -0.95 -19.21
N TRP A 349 -15.54 -2.01 -19.14
CA TRP A 349 -15.98 -3.37 -19.39
C TRP A 349 -17.07 -3.80 -18.40
N ALA A 350 -16.86 -3.55 -17.10
CA ALA A 350 -17.83 -3.88 -16.05
C ALA A 350 -19.17 -3.16 -16.25
N ARG A 351 -19.13 -1.89 -16.66
CA ARG A 351 -20.32 -1.10 -17.03
C ARG A 351 -21.07 -1.74 -18.18
N ASP A 352 -20.39 -1.98 -19.30
CA ASP A 352 -21.03 -2.43 -20.54
C ASP A 352 -21.54 -3.88 -20.46
N MET A 353 -20.95 -4.70 -19.58
CA MET A 353 -21.36 -6.08 -19.32
C MET A 353 -22.45 -6.23 -18.24
N TYR A 354 -22.42 -5.42 -17.18
CA TYR A 354 -23.23 -5.66 -15.98
C TYR A 354 -24.11 -4.49 -15.51
N LEU A 355 -23.89 -3.24 -15.90
CA LEU A 355 -24.74 -2.13 -15.42
C LEU A 355 -26.11 -2.14 -16.13
N LYS A 356 -27.19 -1.93 -15.36
CA LYS A 356 -28.53 -1.68 -15.95
C LYS A 356 -28.56 -0.34 -16.71
N PRO A 357 -29.41 -0.15 -17.74
CA PRO A 357 -29.49 1.11 -18.50
C PRO A 357 -29.81 2.35 -17.63
N ASP A 358 -30.61 2.17 -16.58
CA ASP A 358 -30.97 3.18 -15.58
C ASP A 358 -29.97 3.25 -14.40
N GLY A 359 -28.98 2.36 -14.35
CA GLY A 359 -28.03 2.23 -13.24
C GLY A 359 -27.07 3.41 -13.05
N LEU A 360 -26.46 3.47 -11.88
CA LEU A 360 -25.61 4.56 -11.39
C LEU A 360 -24.11 4.20 -11.51
N MET A 361 -23.28 5.15 -11.95
CA MET A 361 -21.81 5.09 -11.89
C MET A 361 -21.33 6.01 -10.77
N VAL A 362 -20.41 5.51 -9.93
CA VAL A 362 -19.85 6.21 -8.78
C VAL A 362 -18.31 6.06 -8.80
N PRO A 363 -17.55 7.08 -9.22
CA PRO A 363 -17.96 8.42 -9.67
C PRO A 363 -18.65 8.40 -11.05
N SER A 364 -19.14 9.56 -11.48
CA SER A 364 -20.03 9.70 -12.65
C SER A 364 -19.40 10.45 -13.83
N PHE A 365 -18.58 11.47 -13.55
CA PHE A 365 -17.82 12.24 -14.53
C PHE A 365 -16.45 12.58 -13.97
N MET A 366 -15.48 12.77 -14.86
CA MET A 366 -14.16 13.32 -14.54
C MET A 366 -13.85 14.48 -15.49
N THR A 367 -13.02 15.43 -15.05
CA THR A 367 -12.38 16.41 -15.96
C THR A 367 -10.88 16.37 -15.77
N MET A 368 -10.11 16.75 -16.79
CA MET A 368 -8.66 16.93 -16.68
C MET A 368 -8.25 18.33 -17.08
N TRP A 369 -7.30 18.87 -16.33
CA TRP A 369 -6.81 20.25 -16.43
C TRP A 369 -5.32 20.27 -16.73
N ILE A 370 -4.88 21.23 -17.53
CA ILE A 370 -3.46 21.55 -17.76
C ILE A 370 -3.19 23.02 -17.44
N ALA A 371 -2.06 23.30 -16.78
CA ALA A 371 -1.55 24.65 -16.60
C ALA A 371 -0.02 24.72 -16.81
N PRO A 372 0.52 25.86 -17.30
CA PRO A 372 1.95 26.10 -17.34
C PRO A 372 2.49 26.40 -15.92
N ILE A 373 3.71 25.94 -15.63
CA ILE A 373 4.37 26.20 -14.35
C ILE A 373 5.69 26.97 -14.51
N ALA A 374 6.01 27.75 -13.48
CA ALA A 374 7.34 28.29 -13.23
C ALA A 374 7.68 28.00 -11.76
N TYR A 375 8.67 27.14 -11.54
CA TYR A 375 9.04 26.58 -10.24
C TYR A 375 10.58 26.51 -10.10
N PRO A 376 11.27 27.67 -10.12
CA PRO A 376 12.72 27.74 -10.20
C PRO A 376 13.43 27.11 -8.99
N GLU A 377 12.77 27.03 -7.83
CA GLU A 377 13.26 26.36 -6.62
C GLU A 377 13.43 24.86 -6.86
N TYR A 378 12.39 24.18 -7.36
CA TYR A 378 12.47 22.75 -7.68
C TYR A 378 13.50 22.47 -8.79
N VAL A 379 13.56 23.35 -9.80
CA VAL A 379 14.58 23.29 -10.87
C VAL A 379 15.99 23.45 -10.31
N ALA A 380 16.20 24.32 -9.31
CA ALA A 380 17.48 24.45 -8.63
C ALA A 380 17.87 23.16 -7.89
N ASP A 381 16.99 22.68 -7.02
CA ASP A 381 17.29 21.62 -6.06
C ASP A 381 17.38 20.22 -6.71
N HIS A 382 16.62 19.95 -7.77
CA HIS A 382 16.55 18.61 -8.38
C HIS A 382 17.31 18.51 -9.71
N PHE A 383 17.39 19.61 -10.49
CA PHE A 383 18.05 19.61 -11.79
C PHE A 383 19.40 20.32 -11.74
N HIS A 384 19.50 21.52 -11.16
CA HIS A 384 20.76 22.26 -11.13
C HIS A 384 21.78 21.71 -10.12
N PHE A 385 21.34 21.07 -9.03
CA PHE A 385 22.18 20.38 -8.05
C PHE A 385 23.29 19.54 -8.70
N TRP A 386 22.97 18.72 -9.71
CA TRP A 386 23.93 17.87 -10.42
C TRP A 386 25.04 18.61 -11.20
N ARG A 387 24.99 19.95 -11.28
CA ARG A 387 26.07 20.76 -11.87
C ARG A 387 27.23 20.98 -10.89
N ASP A 388 26.98 21.00 -9.58
CA ASP A 388 28.00 21.18 -8.54
C ASP A 388 27.62 20.42 -7.26
N VAL A 389 28.04 19.16 -7.19
CA VAL A 389 27.86 18.30 -6.02
C VAL A 389 29.19 18.27 -5.25
N TYR A 390 29.32 19.16 -4.26
CA TYR A 390 30.53 19.34 -3.43
C TYR A 390 31.81 19.67 -4.23
N GLY A 391 31.71 20.45 -5.30
CA GLY A 391 32.83 20.81 -6.18
C GLY A 391 33.00 19.91 -7.41
N PHE A 392 32.10 18.95 -7.62
CA PHE A 392 32.17 17.98 -8.72
C PHE A 392 30.95 18.09 -9.64
N GLU A 393 31.19 18.17 -10.96
CA GLU A 393 30.10 18.08 -11.94
C GLU A 393 29.60 16.63 -12.05
N MET A 394 28.32 16.39 -11.76
CA MET A 394 27.68 15.07 -11.81
C MET A 394 26.59 14.98 -12.90
N LYS A 395 26.76 15.73 -14.00
CA LYS A 395 25.79 15.85 -15.11
C LYS A 395 25.35 14.51 -15.74
N ALA A 396 26.12 13.43 -15.57
CA ALA A 396 25.71 12.08 -15.98
C ALA A 396 24.42 11.60 -15.26
N MET A 397 24.17 12.08 -14.04
CA MET A 397 22.95 11.81 -13.27
C MET A 397 21.71 12.55 -13.82
N GLN A 398 21.89 13.48 -14.77
CA GLN A 398 20.80 14.17 -15.47
C GLN A 398 20.34 13.41 -16.74
N ALA A 399 20.89 12.22 -17.02
CA ALA A 399 20.42 11.39 -18.11
C ALA A 399 18.93 11.04 -17.91
N SER A 400 18.11 11.25 -18.94
CA SER A 400 16.65 11.03 -18.94
C SER A 400 15.81 11.76 -17.87
N ILE A 401 16.40 12.69 -17.08
CA ILE A 401 15.68 13.40 -15.99
C ILE A 401 14.51 14.30 -16.45
N HIS A 402 14.42 14.60 -17.76
CA HIS A 402 13.29 15.32 -18.37
C HIS A 402 12.40 14.42 -19.27
N GLU A 403 12.62 13.10 -19.25
CA GLU A 403 11.91 12.13 -20.11
C GLU A 403 10.79 11.40 -19.35
N GLU A 404 10.72 11.57 -18.02
CA GLU A 404 9.68 11.01 -17.14
C GLU A 404 8.76 12.11 -16.58
N ALA A 405 7.50 11.78 -16.36
CA ALA A 405 6.51 12.66 -15.73
C ALA A 405 6.48 12.43 -14.22
N MET A 406 6.74 13.49 -13.44
CA MET A 406 6.89 13.42 -11.99
C MET A 406 5.53 13.50 -11.28
N VAL A 407 5.39 12.86 -10.11
CA VAL A 407 4.21 13.01 -9.24
C VAL A 407 4.59 13.83 -8.01
N LEU A 408 4.16 15.10 -7.96
CA LEU A 408 4.62 16.09 -6.98
C LEU A 408 3.44 16.77 -6.30
N ASP A 409 3.62 17.07 -5.01
CA ASP A 409 2.79 18.03 -4.29
C ASP A 409 3.27 19.42 -4.71
N LEU A 410 2.45 20.10 -5.52
CA LEU A 410 2.84 21.28 -6.28
C LEU A 410 2.27 22.54 -5.62
N PRO A 411 3.10 23.47 -5.12
CA PRO A 411 2.62 24.72 -4.53
C PRO A 411 1.76 25.52 -5.51
N SER A 412 0.63 26.04 -5.02
CA SER A 412 -0.36 26.80 -5.82
C SER A 412 0.27 27.97 -6.58
N GLU A 413 1.32 28.54 -5.99
CA GLU A 413 2.06 29.71 -6.46
C GLU A 413 2.95 29.40 -7.66
N SER A 414 3.27 28.13 -7.92
CA SER A 414 4.07 27.69 -9.07
C SER A 414 3.30 27.81 -10.40
N ILE A 415 1.97 27.71 -10.36
CA ILE A 415 1.09 27.88 -11.52
C ILE A 415 1.26 29.30 -12.09
N CYS A 416 1.71 29.39 -13.34
CA CYS A 416 2.08 30.67 -13.95
C CYS A 416 1.11 31.19 -15.01
N GLY A 417 0.03 30.46 -15.27
CA GLY A 417 -1.05 30.88 -16.14
C GLY A 417 -2.36 30.14 -15.87
N ASN A 418 -3.47 30.71 -16.35
CA ASN A 418 -4.81 30.16 -16.17
C ASN A 418 -4.88 28.66 -16.53
N PRO A 419 -5.46 27.80 -15.68
CA PRO A 419 -5.76 26.41 -16.02
C PRO A 419 -6.68 26.27 -17.24
N PHE A 420 -6.58 25.14 -17.93
CA PHE A 420 -7.42 24.79 -19.07
C PHE A 420 -7.92 23.36 -18.98
N GLN A 421 -9.25 23.18 -18.97
CA GLN A 421 -9.89 21.88 -19.00
C GLN A 421 -9.80 21.28 -20.42
N PHE A 422 -8.97 20.27 -20.62
CA PHE A 422 -8.71 19.69 -21.94
C PHE A 422 -9.48 18.38 -22.21
N LEU A 423 -9.90 17.68 -21.16
CA LEU A 423 -10.69 16.45 -21.26
C LEU A 423 -11.88 16.51 -20.29
N ARG A 424 -12.98 15.86 -20.67
CA ARG A 424 -14.11 15.54 -19.79
C ARG A 424 -14.61 14.14 -20.12
N LEU A 425 -14.52 13.23 -19.16
CA LEU A 425 -15.01 11.86 -19.27
C LEU A 425 -16.43 11.77 -18.71
N ASN A 426 -17.29 11.03 -19.40
CA ASN A 426 -18.64 10.69 -18.94
C ASN A 426 -18.66 9.19 -18.74
N LEU A 427 -18.63 8.74 -17.49
CA LEU A 427 -18.38 7.33 -17.19
C LEU A 427 -19.56 6.44 -17.61
N TYR A 428 -20.72 7.02 -17.95
CA TYR A 428 -21.84 6.34 -18.60
C TYR A 428 -21.67 6.09 -20.11
N THR A 429 -20.74 6.78 -20.80
CA THR A 429 -20.63 6.73 -22.28
C THR A 429 -19.21 6.69 -22.84
N THR A 430 -18.17 6.98 -22.05
CA THR A 430 -16.76 6.88 -22.46
C THR A 430 -16.40 5.43 -22.80
N ARG A 431 -15.65 5.23 -23.87
CA ARG A 431 -15.16 3.94 -24.36
C ARG A 431 -13.63 3.91 -24.31
N VAL A 432 -13.02 2.73 -24.35
CA VAL A 432 -11.55 2.58 -24.32
C VAL A 432 -10.87 3.36 -25.46
N GLU A 433 -11.45 3.38 -26.66
CA GLU A 433 -10.93 4.16 -27.79
C GLU A 433 -10.95 5.69 -27.57
N ASP A 434 -11.72 6.20 -26.60
CA ASP A 434 -11.78 7.62 -26.24
C ASP A 434 -10.63 8.02 -25.27
N LEU A 435 -9.84 7.07 -24.77
CA LEU A 435 -8.80 7.29 -23.74
C LEU A 435 -7.40 7.58 -24.32
N SER A 436 -7.16 7.23 -25.60
CA SER A 436 -5.99 7.69 -26.35
C SER A 436 -6.40 8.79 -27.32
N PHE A 437 -6.04 10.04 -27.04
CA PHE A 437 -6.59 11.23 -27.70
C PHE A 437 -5.55 12.34 -27.90
N THR A 438 -5.88 13.30 -28.77
CA THR A 438 -5.19 14.59 -28.85
C THR A 438 -6.19 15.72 -28.62
N ALA A 439 -5.97 16.50 -27.56
CA ALA A 439 -6.72 17.71 -27.22
C ALA A 439 -5.96 18.97 -27.66
N GLU A 440 -6.69 20.03 -28.03
CA GLU A 440 -6.12 21.38 -28.09
C GLU A 440 -6.24 22.06 -26.73
N TRP A 441 -5.23 22.81 -26.31
CA TRP A 441 -5.24 23.53 -25.04
C TRP A 441 -4.67 24.94 -25.16
N HIS A 442 -5.04 25.82 -24.24
CA HIS A 442 -4.41 27.12 -24.13
C HIS A 442 -4.43 27.71 -22.73
N SER A 443 -3.36 28.41 -22.38
CA SER A 443 -3.26 29.20 -21.14
C SER A 443 -2.92 30.65 -21.44
N LYS A 444 -3.21 31.52 -20.48
CA LYS A 444 -2.80 32.93 -20.46
C LYS A 444 -1.98 33.11 -19.19
N LEU A 445 -0.74 33.63 -19.32
CA LEU A 445 0.13 33.83 -18.17
C LEU A 445 -0.52 34.81 -17.19
N SER A 446 -0.55 34.44 -15.90
CA SER A 446 -1.08 35.25 -14.80
C SER A 446 -0.02 36.20 -14.28
N LYS A 447 1.22 35.73 -14.17
CA LYS A 447 2.41 36.45 -13.70
C LYS A 447 3.47 36.59 -14.82
N ASP A 448 4.45 37.46 -14.58
CA ASP A 448 5.70 37.45 -15.34
C ASP A 448 6.52 36.21 -14.95
N ILE A 449 7.24 35.61 -15.91
CA ILE A 449 8.12 34.46 -15.68
C ILE A 449 9.47 34.65 -16.39
N GLU A 450 10.56 34.30 -15.69
CA GLU A 450 11.89 34.25 -16.30
C GLU A 450 12.02 33.03 -17.22
N ASN A 451 11.50 31.89 -16.79
CA ASN A 451 11.44 30.64 -17.54
C ASN A 451 10.03 30.03 -17.46
N LEU A 452 9.65 29.29 -18.49
CA LEU A 452 8.59 28.29 -18.42
C LEU A 452 9.27 26.96 -18.13
N ASP A 453 9.05 26.41 -16.94
CA ASP A 453 9.80 25.25 -16.44
C ASP A 453 9.09 23.94 -16.74
N GLY A 454 7.77 23.96 -16.94
CA GLY A 454 7.00 22.75 -17.24
C GLY A 454 5.50 22.98 -17.43
N PHE A 455 4.77 21.87 -17.41
CA PHE A 455 3.32 21.84 -17.33
C PHE A 455 2.89 20.94 -16.16
N ALA A 456 1.80 21.29 -15.49
CA ALA A 456 1.13 20.45 -14.50
C ALA A 456 -0.21 19.97 -15.05
N ILE A 457 -0.55 18.71 -14.78
CA ILE A 457 -1.84 18.09 -15.03
C ILE A 457 -2.43 17.54 -13.72
N TRP A 458 -3.73 17.73 -13.55
CA TRP A 458 -4.55 17.16 -12.49
C TRP A 458 -5.95 16.87 -13.00
N PHE A 459 -6.82 16.34 -12.15
CA PHE A 459 -8.20 16.00 -12.48
C PHE A 459 -9.19 16.43 -11.40
N ASP A 460 -10.46 16.55 -11.81
CA ASP A 460 -11.59 16.65 -10.88
C ASP A 460 -12.47 15.40 -10.98
N THR A 461 -13.04 14.99 -9.85
CA THR A 461 -13.93 13.83 -9.68
C THR A 461 -15.33 14.32 -9.33
N PHE A 462 -16.37 13.88 -10.05
CA PHE A 462 -17.76 14.29 -9.81
C PHE A 462 -18.68 13.09 -9.54
N PHE A 463 -19.41 13.17 -8.44
CA PHE A 463 -20.41 12.20 -7.96
C PHE A 463 -21.81 12.80 -8.12
N MET A 464 -22.39 12.63 -9.31
CA MET A 464 -23.66 13.23 -9.71
C MET A 464 -24.75 12.17 -9.90
N LEU A 465 -25.97 12.52 -9.51
CA LEU A 465 -27.19 11.77 -9.80
C LEU A 465 -27.67 12.08 -11.23
N SER A 466 -27.46 13.32 -11.67
CA SER A 466 -27.80 13.74 -13.02
C SER A 466 -26.82 13.17 -14.05
N LYS A 467 -27.31 12.33 -14.98
CA LYS A 467 -26.58 11.95 -16.20
C LYS A 467 -26.42 13.12 -17.20
N SER A 468 -26.83 14.33 -16.82
CA SER A 468 -26.79 15.54 -17.66
C SER A 468 -25.52 16.35 -17.41
N TYR A 469 -25.05 17.07 -18.44
CA TYR A 469 -23.91 17.97 -18.32
C TYR A 469 -24.21 19.14 -17.36
N LEU A 470 -23.38 19.30 -16.32
CA LEU A 470 -23.26 20.54 -15.54
C LEU A 470 -21.90 21.20 -15.83
N ASN A 471 -21.89 22.53 -15.72
CA ASN A 471 -20.82 23.41 -16.16
C ASN A 471 -20.08 24.05 -14.96
N PHE A 472 -19.73 23.21 -13.98
CA PHE A 472 -19.02 23.58 -12.75
C PHE A 472 -17.63 22.94 -12.73
N THR A 473 -16.67 23.59 -12.07
CA THR A 473 -15.43 22.95 -11.60
C THR A 473 -15.69 22.26 -10.25
N ALA A 474 -14.76 21.44 -9.76
CA ALA A 474 -14.86 20.95 -8.37
C ALA A 474 -14.59 22.03 -7.32
N GLU A 475 -13.91 23.13 -7.67
CA GLU A 475 -13.71 24.29 -6.77
C GLU A 475 -15.00 25.12 -6.61
N ASP A 476 -15.74 25.31 -7.69
CA ASP A 476 -17.06 25.97 -7.74
C ASP A 476 -18.20 25.09 -7.17
N TRP A 477 -17.91 23.86 -6.72
CA TRP A 477 -18.97 22.90 -6.41
C TRP A 477 -19.88 23.38 -5.27
N PRO A 478 -21.23 23.32 -5.43
CA PRO A 478 -22.14 23.85 -4.41
C PRO A 478 -22.04 23.12 -3.07
N LYS A 479 -21.33 23.70 -2.09
CA LYS A 479 -21.16 23.17 -0.72
C LYS A 479 -22.47 23.03 0.10
N ASN A 480 -23.60 23.40 -0.51
CA ASN A 480 -24.95 23.25 0.05
C ASN A 480 -25.77 22.15 -0.66
N ASP A 481 -25.28 21.57 -1.77
CA ASP A 481 -25.88 20.35 -2.30
C ASP A 481 -25.37 19.18 -1.47
N THR A 482 -26.27 18.50 -0.76
CA THR A 482 -25.94 17.37 0.10
C THR A 482 -26.10 16.03 -0.60
N LYS A 483 -26.45 16.00 -1.90
CA LYS A 483 -26.65 14.76 -2.67
C LYS A 483 -25.67 14.58 -3.83
N GLU A 484 -25.13 15.65 -4.41
CA GLU A 484 -24.05 15.56 -5.40
C GLU A 484 -22.74 16.15 -4.86
N PHE A 485 -21.62 15.45 -5.06
CA PHE A 485 -20.31 15.78 -4.47
C PHE A 485 -19.24 15.91 -5.56
N ALA A 486 -18.19 16.68 -5.29
CA ALA A 486 -16.99 16.75 -6.14
C ALA A 486 -15.72 17.02 -5.34
N PHE A 487 -14.56 16.61 -5.86
CA PHE A 487 -13.24 17.02 -5.38
C PHE A 487 -12.27 17.24 -6.54
N THR A 488 -11.22 18.02 -6.30
CA THR A 488 -10.11 18.25 -7.24
C THR A 488 -8.82 17.64 -6.69
N THR A 489 -7.96 17.14 -7.57
CA THR A 489 -6.55 16.85 -7.27
C THR A 489 -5.64 18.04 -7.62
N GLY A 490 -6.20 19.19 -8.01
CA GLY A 490 -5.43 20.37 -8.39
C GLY A 490 -4.72 21.10 -7.25
N PRO A 491 -3.69 21.92 -7.55
CA PRO A 491 -2.82 22.55 -6.56
C PRO A 491 -3.46 23.74 -5.82
N HIS A 492 -4.74 24.02 -6.08
CA HIS A 492 -5.57 24.95 -5.31
C HIS A 492 -6.49 24.22 -4.31
N GLY A 493 -6.59 22.89 -4.41
CA GLY A 493 -7.34 22.04 -3.49
C GLY A 493 -6.55 21.61 -2.26
N ASN A 494 -7.16 20.75 -1.46
CA ASN A 494 -6.44 20.03 -0.40
C ASN A 494 -5.59 18.90 -1.00
N LEU A 495 -4.47 18.57 -0.35
CA LEU A 495 -3.60 17.48 -0.79
C LEU A 495 -4.36 16.14 -0.86
N THR A 496 -4.17 15.43 -1.98
CA THR A 496 -4.59 14.05 -2.22
C THR A 496 -3.37 13.19 -2.51
N HIS A 497 -3.47 11.87 -2.37
CA HIS A 497 -2.34 10.98 -2.62
C HIS A 497 -1.86 10.95 -4.08
N TRP A 498 -2.75 11.26 -5.03
CA TRP A 498 -2.43 11.46 -6.46
C TRP A 498 -1.54 12.67 -6.73
N LYS A 499 -1.63 13.71 -5.87
CA LYS A 499 -0.95 15.00 -6.03
C LYS A 499 -1.19 15.57 -7.45
N GLN A 500 -0.17 16.15 -8.08
CA GLN A 500 -0.22 16.62 -9.47
C GLN A 500 0.87 15.97 -10.31
N SER A 501 0.56 15.71 -11.59
CA SER A 501 1.52 15.18 -12.56
C SER A 501 2.25 16.32 -13.25
N VAL A 502 3.58 16.34 -13.16
CA VAL A 502 4.42 17.47 -13.57
C VAL A 502 5.42 17.05 -14.64
N MET A 503 5.34 17.73 -15.78
CA MET A 503 6.15 17.51 -16.98
C MET A 503 7.15 18.66 -17.13
N PHE A 504 8.39 18.47 -16.63
CA PHE A 504 9.46 19.46 -16.74
C PHE A 504 10.04 19.54 -18.14
N ILE A 505 10.13 20.75 -18.69
CA ILE A 505 10.67 21.03 -20.02
C ILE A 505 12.19 20.89 -19.99
N ASP A 506 12.76 20.22 -21.00
CA ASP A 506 14.20 20.14 -21.18
C ASP A 506 14.77 21.48 -21.71
N ASN A 507 14.88 22.43 -20.78
CA ASN A 507 15.51 23.73 -20.96
C ASN A 507 17.06 23.64 -21.00
N LEU A 508 17.64 22.42 -21.14
CA LEU A 508 19.05 22.21 -21.50
C LEU A 508 19.20 22.01 -23.02
N LYS A 509 18.24 21.30 -23.64
CA LYS A 509 18.18 21.09 -25.10
C LYS A 509 17.80 22.37 -25.85
N ASP A 510 16.85 23.14 -25.32
CA ASP A 510 16.37 24.40 -25.91
C ASP A 510 16.63 25.62 -25.01
N LEU A 511 16.73 26.81 -25.61
CA LEU A 511 16.69 28.08 -24.88
C LEU A 511 15.39 28.22 -24.04
N PRO A 512 15.50 28.65 -22.77
CA PRO A 512 14.34 28.86 -21.90
C PRO A 512 13.34 29.91 -22.41
N VAL A 513 12.06 29.70 -22.06
CA VAL A 513 10.95 30.54 -22.54
C VAL A 513 10.48 31.51 -21.47
N SER A 514 11.12 32.68 -21.41
CA SER A 514 10.62 33.85 -20.70
C SER A 514 9.24 34.31 -21.19
N GLY A 515 8.42 34.85 -20.29
CA GLY A 515 7.05 35.28 -20.58
C GLY A 515 6.60 36.46 -19.71
N LYS A 516 5.62 37.21 -20.21
CA LYS A 516 5.01 38.35 -19.50
C LYS A 516 3.54 38.08 -19.21
N SER A 517 3.06 38.61 -18.09
CA SER A 517 1.66 38.52 -17.68
C SER A 517 0.74 38.95 -18.83
N GLY A 518 -0.30 38.15 -19.05
CA GLY A 518 -1.27 38.33 -20.12
C GLY A 518 -0.89 37.76 -21.48
N GLN A 519 0.34 37.28 -21.71
CA GLN A 519 0.70 36.58 -22.94
C GLN A 519 0.03 35.20 -23.02
N LYS A 520 -0.33 34.78 -24.25
CA LYS A 520 -0.99 33.49 -24.50
C LYS A 520 0.03 32.42 -24.88
N ILE A 521 -0.16 31.23 -24.30
CA ILE A 521 0.45 29.96 -24.72
C ILE A 521 -0.68 29.11 -25.31
N THR A 522 -0.45 28.52 -26.47
CA THR A 522 -1.39 27.63 -27.16
C THR A 522 -0.69 26.34 -27.54
N GLY A 523 -1.38 25.20 -27.48
CA GLY A 523 -0.75 23.93 -27.74
C GLY A 523 -1.71 22.80 -28.07
N LYS A 524 -1.11 21.61 -28.24
CA LYS A 524 -1.79 20.33 -28.27
C LYS A 524 -1.22 19.42 -27.20
N LEU A 525 -2.05 18.54 -26.69
CA LEU A 525 -1.75 17.58 -25.64
C LEU A 525 -2.23 16.22 -26.12
N GLU A 526 -1.35 15.24 -26.08
CA GLU A 526 -1.54 13.91 -26.68
C GLU A 526 -1.28 12.85 -25.61
N PHE A 527 -2.30 12.04 -25.33
CA PHE A 527 -2.29 10.92 -24.38
C PHE A 527 -2.34 9.62 -25.19
N ALA A 528 -1.45 8.69 -24.88
CA ALA A 528 -1.40 7.38 -25.53
C ALA A 528 -0.81 6.31 -24.61
N VAL A 529 -1.33 5.08 -24.70
CA VAL A 529 -0.67 3.89 -24.13
C VAL A 529 0.48 3.49 -25.07
N PRO A 530 1.70 3.23 -24.56
CA PRO A 530 2.82 2.81 -25.39
C PRO A 530 2.71 1.32 -25.80
N GLU A 531 3.36 0.93 -26.89
CA GLU A 531 3.21 -0.43 -27.47
C GLU A 531 3.81 -1.55 -26.60
N ASP A 532 4.75 -1.21 -25.71
CA ASP A 532 5.55 -2.11 -24.89
C ASP A 532 5.03 -2.30 -23.45
N ASN A 533 4.09 -1.46 -22.98
CA ASN A 533 3.47 -1.59 -21.64
C ASN A 533 2.05 -1.02 -21.65
N SER A 534 1.05 -1.88 -21.45
CA SER A 534 -0.39 -1.56 -21.47
C SER A 534 -0.86 -0.68 -20.30
N ARG A 535 -0.08 -0.57 -19.21
CA ARG A 535 -0.37 0.24 -18.02
C ARG A 535 0.40 1.55 -17.96
N ALA A 536 1.45 1.71 -18.77
CA ALA A 536 2.22 2.93 -18.86
C ALA A 536 1.47 4.01 -19.66
N LEU A 537 1.86 5.27 -19.45
CA LEU A 537 1.24 6.42 -20.12
C LEU A 537 2.29 7.31 -20.80
N THR A 538 2.14 7.50 -22.11
CA THR A 538 2.82 8.56 -22.86
C THR A 538 2.01 9.85 -22.78
N ILE A 539 2.67 10.94 -22.36
CA ILE A 539 2.14 12.30 -22.40
C ILE A 539 3.01 13.12 -23.34
N SER A 540 2.46 13.67 -24.42
CA SER A 540 3.20 14.56 -25.32
C SER A 540 2.56 15.95 -25.36
N VAL A 541 3.33 16.99 -25.03
CA VAL A 541 2.89 18.39 -25.10
C VAL A 541 3.58 19.07 -26.28
N LYS A 542 2.79 19.71 -27.13
CA LYS A 542 3.24 20.61 -28.20
C LYS A 542 2.77 22.01 -27.81
N TRP A 543 3.65 23.01 -27.75
CA TRP A 543 3.28 24.34 -27.26
C TRP A 543 3.97 25.46 -28.03
N LYS A 544 3.26 26.58 -28.14
CA LYS A 544 3.71 27.79 -28.82
C LYS A 544 3.41 29.00 -27.94
N HIS A 545 4.48 29.72 -27.62
CA HIS A 545 4.41 31.00 -26.92
C HIS A 545 4.37 32.13 -27.95
N SER A 546 3.66 33.21 -27.63
CA SER A 546 3.53 34.39 -28.51
C SER A 546 4.91 34.88 -28.99
N GLY A 547 5.09 35.00 -30.32
CA GLY A 547 6.31 35.46 -30.98
C GLY A 547 7.49 34.47 -31.01
N LYS A 548 7.37 33.28 -30.42
CA LYS A 548 8.43 32.25 -30.34
C LYS A 548 8.11 31.06 -31.26
N PRO A 549 9.10 30.22 -31.63
CA PRO A 549 8.84 28.97 -32.33
C PRO A 549 7.92 28.04 -31.50
N GLU A 550 7.34 27.07 -32.19
CA GLU A 550 6.64 25.95 -31.55
C GLU A 550 7.69 24.95 -31.02
N LYS A 551 7.46 24.43 -29.81
CA LYS A 551 8.24 23.38 -29.16
C LYS A 551 7.37 22.14 -28.95
N SER A 552 8.01 20.98 -28.80
CA SER A 552 7.34 19.74 -28.45
C SER A 552 8.23 18.82 -27.65
N GLN A 553 7.69 18.18 -26.61
CA GLN A 553 8.38 17.19 -25.80
C GLN A 553 7.40 16.08 -25.41
N LYS A 554 7.93 14.87 -25.22
CA LYS A 554 7.24 13.68 -24.74
C LYS A 554 7.82 13.30 -23.38
N TRP A 555 6.95 12.89 -22.48
CA TRP A 555 7.25 12.29 -21.19
C TRP A 555 6.58 10.91 -21.09
N LEU A 556 7.17 10.05 -20.28
CA LEU A 556 6.65 8.72 -19.94
C LEU A 556 6.28 8.67 -18.44
N MET A 557 5.21 7.95 -18.12
CA MET A 557 4.85 7.53 -16.77
C MET A 557 4.79 6.00 -16.78
N ARG A 558 5.56 5.37 -15.88
CA ARG A 558 5.89 3.93 -15.85
C ARG A 558 6.32 3.51 -14.45
#